data_AF-A0A938KIH5-F1
#
_entry.id   AF-A0A938KIH5-F1
#
_cell.length_a   1.000
_cell.length_b   1.000
_cell.length_c   1.000
_cell.angle_alpha   90.00
_cell.angle_beta   90.00
_cell.angle_gamma   90.00
#
_symmetry.space_group_name_H-M   'P 1'
#
loop_
_entity.id
_entity.type
_entity.pdbx_description
1 polymer ?
#
loop_
_entity_poly.entity_id
_entity_poly.type
_entity_poly.pdbx_seq_one_letter_code
_entity_poly.pdbx_strand_id
1 'polypeptide(L)'
;MFRTLLIITVVLLSLIGGMAVGLYHYFGWKGLLGLPFLILALLWLGKMVVGSLFKKFAGKLFGMKSEVLKDAAVLLHSITPVAKPPQPERSLEDADGAPEEDESDPNEEASHYFEFDMTITRVSGGDDRIWEPGELILTMDRVVTLEDLSEGEKELGFSAAYQIWEDGAFVDDKVGKMPGSQRLKMTFAVKPRIQRGWLQYYDQPLCEVSLPDWRIS
;
A
#
# COMPACT_ATOMS: atom_id res chain seq x y z
N MET A 1 -17.73 6.42 19.50
CA MET A 1 -16.37 6.99 19.67
C MET A 1 -16.19 7.69 21.02
N PHE A 2 -17.06 8.64 21.42
CA PHE A 2 -16.91 9.38 22.70
C PHE A 2 -16.87 8.49 23.96
N ARG A 3 -17.70 7.45 24.03
CA ARG A 3 -17.71 6.49 25.16
C ARG A 3 -16.39 5.74 25.29
N THR A 4 -15.81 5.28 24.18
CA THR A 4 -14.54 4.54 24.16
C THR A 4 -13.39 5.44 24.61
N LEU A 5 -13.36 6.68 24.12
CA LEU A 5 -12.35 7.67 24.50
C LEU A 5 -12.44 8.00 26.00
N LEU A 6 -13.65 8.19 26.54
CA LEU A 6 -13.86 8.41 27.97
C LEU A 6 -13.36 7.22 28.82
N ILE A 7 -13.66 5.99 28.42
CA ILE A 7 -13.19 4.79 29.12
C ILE A 7 -11.66 4.74 29.14
N ILE A 8 -11.00 4.96 27.99
CA ILE A 8 -9.54 4.97 27.89
C ILE A 8 -8.95 6.05 28.80
N THR A 9 -9.52 7.25 28.81
CA THR A 9 -9.07 8.36 29.67
C THR A 9 -9.20 8.02 31.15
N VAL A 10 -10.33 7.45 31.58
CA VAL A 10 -10.55 7.05 32.99
C VAL A 10 -9.55 5.96 33.40
N VAL A 11 -9.30 4.98 32.54
CA VAL A 11 -8.30 3.93 32.80
C VAL A 11 -6.91 4.52 32.92
N LEU A 12 -6.51 5.42 32.01
CA LEU A 12 -5.19 6.06 32.02
C LEU A 12 -4.97 6.89 33.29
N LEU A 13 -5.95 7.71 33.66
CA LEU A 13 -5.90 8.52 34.89
C LEU A 13 -5.82 7.64 36.14
N SER A 14 -6.57 6.53 36.17
CA SER A 14 -6.52 5.58 37.28
C SER A 14 -5.14 4.93 37.40
N LEU A 15 -4.50 4.60 36.27
CA LEU A 15 -3.16 4.02 36.20
C LEU A 15 -2.09 5.01 36.67
N ILE A 16 -2.15 6.27 36.21
CA ILE A 16 -1.24 7.35 36.64
C ILE A 16 -1.41 7.63 38.13
N GLY A 17 -2.66 7.72 38.61
CA GLY A 17 -2.98 7.95 40.02
C GLY A 17 -2.47 6.81 40.92
N GLY A 18 -2.72 5.56 40.54
CA GLY A 18 -2.21 4.39 41.25
C GLY A 18 -0.69 4.34 41.31
N MET A 19 -0.02 4.70 40.20
CA MET A 19 1.45 4.75 40.12
C MET A 19 2.02 5.87 41.01
N ALA A 20 1.37 7.04 41.05
CA ALA A 20 1.76 8.15 41.92
C ALA A 20 1.62 7.79 43.41
N VAL A 21 0.50 7.15 43.80
CA VAL A 21 0.28 6.67 45.18
C VAL A 21 1.32 5.61 45.55
N GLY A 22 1.60 4.66 44.65
CA GLY A 22 2.64 3.65 44.86
C GLY A 22 4.02 4.27 45.07
N LEU A 23 4.45 5.17 44.18
CA LEU A 23 5.73 5.87 44.30
C LEU A 23 5.83 6.68 45.59
N TYR A 24 4.75 7.35 45.99
CA TYR A 24 4.70 8.07 47.27
C TYR A 24 4.81 7.12 48.47
N HIS A 25 4.14 5.97 48.44
CA HIS A 25 4.17 5.01 49.54
C HIS A 25 5.57 4.42 49.75
N TYR A 26 6.28 4.07 48.67
CA TYR A 26 7.60 3.41 48.76
C TYR A 26 8.78 4.38 48.84
N PHE A 27 8.72 5.53 48.17
CA PHE A 27 9.85 6.47 48.05
C PHE A 27 9.54 7.85 48.66
N GLY A 28 8.37 8.02 49.28
CA GLY A 28 7.92 9.29 49.84
C GLY A 28 7.78 10.37 48.77
N TRP A 29 7.98 11.63 49.18
CA TRP A 29 7.91 12.78 48.28
C TRP A 29 8.96 12.75 47.16
N LYS A 30 10.11 12.07 47.36
CA LYS A 30 11.16 11.93 46.34
C LYS A 30 10.68 11.09 45.16
N GLY A 31 9.82 10.10 45.40
CA GLY A 31 9.18 9.31 44.35
C GLY A 31 8.33 10.15 43.41
N LEU A 32 7.68 11.21 43.93
CA LEU A 32 6.87 12.12 43.13
C LEU A 32 7.71 12.94 42.14
N LEU A 33 8.97 13.26 42.46
CA LEU A 33 9.88 13.93 41.52
C LEU A 33 10.28 13.03 40.34
N GLY A 34 10.26 11.71 40.53
CA GLY A 34 10.53 10.73 39.46
C GLY A 34 9.35 10.48 38.53
N LEU A 35 8.11 10.80 38.96
CA LEU A 35 6.89 10.57 38.21
C LEU A 35 6.90 11.17 36.78
N PRO A 36 7.30 12.44 36.53
CA PRO A 36 7.31 12.99 35.17
C PRO A 36 8.28 12.25 34.25
N PHE A 37 9.45 11.82 34.75
CA PHE A 37 10.41 11.02 33.96
C PHE A 37 9.84 9.64 33.65
N LEU A 38 9.14 9.02 34.59
CA LEU A 38 8.47 7.74 34.37
C LEU A 38 7.34 7.85 33.35
N ILE A 39 6.54 8.93 33.39
CA ILE A 39 5.52 9.20 32.38
C ILE A 39 6.16 9.38 31.01
N LEU A 40 7.23 10.16 30.89
CA LEU A 40 7.97 10.32 29.62
C LEU A 40 8.50 8.98 29.10
N ALA A 41 9.08 8.15 29.98
CA ALA A 41 9.56 6.82 29.62
C ALA A 41 8.42 5.91 29.15
N LEU A 42 7.25 5.94 29.81
CA LEU A 42 6.06 5.20 29.41
C LEU A 42 5.48 5.70 28.08
N LEU A 43 5.47 7.01 27.83
CA LEU A 43 5.05 7.57 26.55
C LEU A 43 6.00 7.17 25.41
N TRP A 44 7.30 7.20 25.66
CA TRP A 44 8.31 6.76 24.71
C TRP A 44 8.18 5.26 24.40
N LEU A 45 8.06 4.43 25.45
CA LEU A 45 7.81 2.99 25.31
C LEU A 45 6.48 2.72 24.60
N GLY A 46 5.44 3.48 24.94
CA GLY A 46 4.14 3.42 24.29
C GLY A 46 4.22 3.71 22.80
N LYS A 47 4.92 4.77 22.40
CA LYS A 47 5.16 5.09 20.98
C LYS A 47 5.88 3.94 20.26
N MET A 48 6.89 3.36 20.88
CA MET A 48 7.66 2.25 20.30
C MET A 48 6.81 0.98 20.13
N VAL A 49 6.04 0.61 21.16
CA VAL A 49 5.17 -0.58 21.17
C VAL A 49 3.99 -0.40 20.22
N VAL A 50 3.29 0.74 20.28
CA VAL A 50 2.15 1.04 19.39
C VAL A 50 2.61 1.08 17.94
N GLY A 51 3.75 1.72 17.64
CA GLY A 51 4.31 1.72 16.29
C GLY A 51 4.62 0.32 15.78
N SER A 52 5.23 -0.53 16.62
CA SER A 52 5.52 -1.93 16.24
C SER A 52 4.25 -2.76 16.04
N LEU A 53 3.25 -2.62 16.91
CA LEU A 53 1.99 -3.35 16.81
C LEU A 53 1.19 -2.91 15.58
N PHE A 54 1.15 -1.61 15.31
CA PHE A 54 0.48 -1.07 14.13
C PHE A 54 1.14 -1.58 12.85
N LYS A 55 2.47 -1.55 12.76
CA LYS A 55 3.22 -2.11 11.62
C LYS A 55 2.90 -3.59 11.40
N LYS A 56 2.91 -4.41 12.47
CA LYS A 56 2.56 -5.84 12.38
C LYS A 56 1.11 -6.06 11.96
N PHE A 57 0.19 -5.25 12.46
CA PHE A 57 -1.22 -5.33 12.12
C PHE A 57 -1.47 -4.96 10.65
N ALA A 58 -0.91 -3.82 10.22
CA ALA A 58 -0.99 -3.37 8.83
C ALA A 58 -0.35 -4.41 7.89
N GLY A 59 0.85 -4.89 8.21
CA GLY A 59 1.54 -5.94 7.46
C GLY A 59 0.70 -7.21 7.33
N LYS A 60 0.02 -7.64 8.40
CA LYS A 60 -0.88 -8.80 8.34
C LYS A 60 -2.10 -8.55 7.44
N LEU A 61 -2.69 -7.37 7.50
CA LEU A 61 -3.89 -7.03 6.73
C LEU A 61 -3.59 -6.95 5.23
N PHE A 62 -2.45 -6.36 4.86
CA PHE A 62 -1.96 -6.33 3.48
C PHE A 62 -1.48 -7.71 3.01
N GLY A 63 -0.84 -8.51 3.87
CA GLY A 63 -0.45 -9.88 3.54
C GLY A 63 -1.65 -10.78 3.19
N MET A 64 -2.81 -10.54 3.80
CA MET A 64 -4.04 -11.26 3.43
C MET A 64 -4.54 -10.89 2.02
N LYS A 65 -4.38 -9.62 1.61
CA LYS A 65 -4.71 -9.20 0.24
C LYS A 65 -3.72 -9.80 -0.76
N SER A 66 -2.43 -9.72 -0.46
CA SER A 66 -1.38 -10.19 -1.34
C SER A 66 -1.47 -11.70 -1.62
N GLU A 67 -1.86 -12.49 -0.62
CA GLU A 67 -2.04 -13.95 -0.72
C GLU A 67 -3.06 -14.38 -1.79
N VAL A 68 -3.89 -13.47 -2.30
CA VAL A 68 -4.85 -13.77 -3.38
C VAL A 68 -4.14 -14.16 -4.67
N LEU A 69 -3.02 -13.52 -4.99
CA LEU A 69 -2.22 -13.79 -6.21
C LEU A 69 -0.95 -14.59 -5.91
N LYS A 70 -0.87 -15.23 -4.74
CA LYS A 70 0.25 -16.10 -4.41
C LYS A 70 0.35 -17.23 -5.45
N ASP A 71 1.56 -17.41 -5.98
CA ASP A 71 1.90 -18.39 -7.01
C ASP A 71 1.09 -18.23 -8.33
N ALA A 72 0.47 -17.07 -8.56
CA ALA A 72 -0.24 -16.80 -9.81
C ALA A 72 0.73 -16.81 -11.02
N ALA A 73 0.28 -17.41 -12.12
CA ALA A 73 1.00 -17.41 -13.38
C ALA A 73 0.64 -16.16 -14.19
N VAL A 74 1.65 -15.41 -14.62
CA VAL A 74 1.46 -14.27 -15.53
C VAL A 74 1.94 -14.64 -16.92
N LEU A 75 1.04 -14.52 -17.89
CA LEU A 75 1.35 -14.61 -19.31
C LEU A 75 1.32 -13.19 -19.90
N LEU A 76 2.51 -12.64 -20.14
CA LEU A 76 2.67 -11.34 -20.76
C LEU A 76 2.59 -11.46 -22.29
N HIS A 77 1.59 -10.84 -22.90
CA HIS A 77 1.36 -10.88 -24.35
C HIS A 77 2.17 -9.80 -25.07
N SER A 78 2.15 -8.56 -24.56
CA SER A 78 2.91 -7.45 -25.13
C SER A 78 3.14 -6.32 -24.12
N ILE A 79 4.24 -5.57 -24.32
CA ILE A 79 4.49 -4.28 -23.68
C ILE A 79 4.76 -3.26 -24.79
N THR A 80 3.97 -2.20 -24.85
CA THR A 80 4.08 -1.16 -25.88
C THR A 80 4.13 0.24 -25.27
N PRO A 81 5.05 1.12 -25.70
CA PRO A 81 5.00 2.53 -25.32
C PRO A 81 3.69 3.16 -25.81
N VAL A 82 3.06 3.97 -24.95
CA VAL A 82 1.82 4.70 -25.27
C VAL A 82 1.92 6.14 -24.80
N ALA A 83 1.08 7.01 -25.35
CA ALA A 83 0.94 8.36 -24.83
C ALA A 83 0.33 8.33 -23.42
N LYS A 84 0.53 9.40 -22.64
CA LYS A 84 -0.11 9.57 -21.33
C LYS A 84 -1.63 9.38 -21.47
N PRO A 85 -2.25 8.44 -20.72
CA PRO A 85 -3.69 8.25 -20.77
C PRO A 85 -4.40 9.52 -20.25
N PRO A 86 -5.61 9.83 -20.74
CA PRO A 86 -6.42 10.88 -20.15
C PRO A 86 -6.64 10.54 -18.67
N GLN A 87 -6.35 11.49 -17.78
CA GLN A 87 -6.63 11.29 -16.37
C GLN A 87 -8.15 11.16 -16.22
N PRO A 88 -8.66 10.12 -15.53
CA PRO A 88 -10.06 10.07 -15.20
C PRO A 88 -10.39 11.34 -14.43
N GLU A 89 -11.39 12.09 -14.88
CA GLU A 89 -11.89 13.24 -14.14
C GLU A 89 -12.25 12.71 -12.74
N ARG A 90 -11.46 13.06 -11.72
CA ARG A 90 -11.75 12.65 -10.34
C ARG A 90 -13.17 13.10 -10.06
N SER A 91 -14.10 12.14 -9.96
CA SER A 91 -15.50 12.43 -9.75
C SER A 91 -15.61 13.22 -8.46
N LEU A 92 -16.16 14.44 -8.54
CA LEU A 92 -16.31 15.39 -7.44
C LEU A 92 -17.20 14.86 -6.28
N GLU A 93 -17.65 13.61 -6.34
CA GLU A 93 -18.50 12.97 -5.33
C GLU A 93 -17.73 12.45 -4.10
N ASP A 94 -16.38 12.37 -4.15
CA ASP A 94 -15.54 12.02 -2.99
C ASP A 94 -15.05 13.26 -2.18
N ALA A 95 -15.73 14.41 -2.32
CA ALA A 95 -15.32 15.72 -1.79
C ALA A 95 -15.46 15.91 -0.26
N ASP A 96 -15.75 14.86 0.51
CA ASP A 96 -15.75 14.92 1.99
C ASP A 96 -14.36 14.61 2.60
N GLY A 97 -13.39 14.22 1.77
CA GLY A 97 -11.97 14.24 2.14
C GLY A 97 -11.39 15.63 1.84
N ALA A 98 -10.81 16.29 2.84
CA ALA A 98 -10.06 17.53 2.61
C ALA A 98 -9.10 17.33 1.42
N PRO A 99 -9.02 18.28 0.47
CA PRO A 99 -8.12 18.15 -0.66
C PRO A 99 -6.70 17.97 -0.12
N GLU A 100 -6.17 16.75 -0.25
CA GLU A 100 -4.73 16.58 -0.17
C GLU A 100 -4.21 17.34 -1.38
N GLU A 101 -3.67 18.53 -1.11
CA GLU A 101 -2.89 19.29 -2.07
C GLU A 101 -1.78 18.35 -2.50
N ASP A 102 -1.99 17.73 -3.66
CA ASP A 102 -1.01 16.95 -4.39
C ASP A 102 0.08 17.95 -4.76
N GLU A 103 1.02 18.17 -3.82
CA GLU A 103 2.24 18.95 -4.01
C GLU A 103 3.06 18.19 -5.06
N SER A 104 2.65 18.30 -6.32
CA SER A 104 3.36 17.76 -7.46
C SER A 104 4.77 18.34 -7.40
N ASP A 105 5.74 17.50 -7.02
CA ASP A 105 7.12 17.92 -6.86
C ASP A 105 7.54 18.55 -8.20
N PRO A 106 7.89 19.85 -8.23
CA PRO A 106 8.26 20.53 -9.47
C PRO A 106 9.50 19.91 -10.13
N ASN A 107 10.17 18.97 -9.46
CA ASN A 107 11.33 18.24 -9.96
C ASN A 107 11.03 16.78 -10.38
N GLU A 108 9.76 16.34 -10.40
CA GLU A 108 9.41 15.00 -10.86
C GLU A 108 9.61 14.89 -12.39
N GLU A 109 10.58 14.08 -12.82
CA GLU A 109 10.82 13.86 -14.25
C GLU A 109 9.57 13.27 -14.93
N ALA A 110 9.27 13.72 -16.15
CA ALA A 110 8.10 13.26 -16.89
C ALA A 110 8.11 11.73 -17.03
N SER A 111 7.09 11.08 -16.47
CA SER A 111 6.91 9.63 -16.56
C SER A 111 6.69 9.17 -18.00
N HIS A 112 7.20 7.97 -18.31
CA HIS A 112 6.94 7.26 -19.55
C HIS A 112 5.79 6.28 -19.35
N TYR A 113 4.94 6.10 -20.35
CA TYR A 113 3.73 5.28 -20.21
C TYR A 113 3.82 4.01 -21.05
N PHE A 114 3.60 2.86 -20.43
CA PHE A 114 3.66 1.57 -21.11
C PHE A 114 2.35 0.83 -20.92
N GLU A 115 1.76 0.39 -22.02
CA GLU A 115 0.60 -0.51 -22.03
C GLU A 115 1.08 -1.96 -21.99
N PHE A 116 0.57 -2.71 -21.04
CA PHE A 116 0.82 -4.12 -20.82
C PHE A 116 -0.46 -4.89 -21.15
N ASP A 117 -0.41 -5.80 -22.13
CA ASP A 117 -1.43 -6.82 -22.34
C ASP A 117 -0.96 -8.10 -21.67
N MET A 118 -1.67 -8.56 -20.64
CA MET A 118 -1.27 -9.71 -19.84
C MET A 118 -2.46 -10.54 -19.39
N THR A 119 -2.23 -11.82 -19.11
CA THR A 119 -3.20 -12.70 -18.45
C THR A 119 -2.64 -13.19 -17.12
N ILE A 120 -3.37 -12.95 -16.04
CA ILE A 120 -3.03 -13.42 -14.71
C ILE A 120 -3.93 -14.61 -14.39
N THR A 121 -3.32 -15.77 -14.13
CA THR A 121 -4.01 -17.02 -13.82
C THR A 121 -3.68 -17.45 -12.39
N ARG A 122 -4.70 -17.60 -11.56
CA ARG A 122 -4.52 -17.98 -10.15
C ARG A 122 -4.36 -19.50 -10.00
N VAL A 123 -3.66 -19.92 -8.94
CA VAL A 123 -3.62 -21.34 -8.57
C VAL A 123 -5.00 -21.78 -8.09
N SER A 124 -5.47 -22.93 -8.57
CA SER A 124 -6.77 -23.51 -8.25
C SER A 124 -6.89 -23.81 -6.75
N GLY A 125 -7.99 -23.38 -6.12
CA GLY A 125 -8.26 -23.57 -4.68
C GLY A 125 -8.59 -22.31 -3.89
N GLY A 126 -8.75 -21.16 -4.55
CA GLY A 126 -9.07 -19.88 -3.89
C GLY A 126 -10.07 -19.01 -4.66
N ASP A 127 -11.01 -19.61 -5.40
CA ASP A 127 -11.91 -18.92 -6.33
C ASP A 127 -12.77 -17.83 -5.68
N ASP A 128 -13.06 -17.93 -4.38
CA ASP A 128 -13.84 -16.93 -3.64
C ASP A 128 -13.03 -15.68 -3.26
N ARG A 129 -11.70 -15.71 -3.39
CA ARG A 129 -10.87 -14.55 -3.08
C ARG A 129 -10.89 -13.56 -4.26
N ILE A 130 -10.90 -12.28 -3.93
CA ILE A 130 -11.03 -11.18 -4.88
C ILE A 130 -9.75 -10.34 -4.82
N TRP A 131 -9.27 -9.86 -5.96
CA TRP A 131 -8.14 -8.94 -6.07
C TRP A 131 -8.51 -7.75 -6.96
N GLU A 132 -7.70 -6.68 -6.89
CA GLU A 132 -7.96 -5.42 -7.59
C GLU A 132 -6.79 -5.11 -8.53
N PRO A 133 -6.98 -5.03 -9.86
CA PRO A 133 -5.89 -4.76 -10.79
C PRO A 133 -5.17 -3.44 -10.54
N GLY A 134 -5.88 -2.43 -10.03
CA GLY A 134 -5.30 -1.12 -9.69
C GLY A 134 -4.28 -1.15 -8.54
N GLU A 135 -4.13 -2.26 -7.83
CA GLU A 135 -3.09 -2.44 -6.80
C GLU A 135 -1.81 -3.10 -7.35
N LEU A 136 -1.77 -3.41 -8.66
CA LEU A 136 -0.54 -3.86 -9.32
C LEU A 136 0.42 -2.69 -9.49
N ILE A 137 1.70 -2.96 -9.21
CA ILE A 137 2.77 -1.96 -9.26
C ILE A 137 4.00 -2.52 -9.97
N LEU A 138 4.85 -1.60 -10.43
CA LEU A 138 6.17 -1.93 -10.96
C LEU A 138 7.25 -1.51 -9.97
N THR A 139 8.25 -2.37 -9.82
CA THR A 139 9.30 -2.23 -8.80
C THR A 139 10.66 -2.62 -9.36
N MET A 140 11.73 -2.03 -8.83
CA MET A 140 13.09 -2.21 -9.34
C MET A 140 13.59 -3.62 -9.08
N ASP A 141 13.38 -4.09 -7.85
CA ASP A 141 13.79 -5.39 -7.39
C ASP A 141 12.59 -6.25 -7.02
N ARG A 142 12.83 -7.56 -6.91
CA ARG A 142 11.85 -8.50 -6.37
C ARG A 142 11.60 -8.19 -4.89
N VAL A 143 10.41 -7.72 -4.56
CA VAL A 143 9.97 -7.49 -3.19
C VAL A 143 9.29 -8.75 -2.66
N VAL A 144 9.58 -9.11 -1.42
CA VAL A 144 9.05 -10.31 -0.75
C VAL A 144 8.46 -10.01 0.63
N THR A 145 8.52 -8.75 1.06
CA THR A 145 7.97 -8.23 2.31
C THR A 145 7.34 -6.86 2.07
N LEU A 146 6.34 -6.51 2.86
CA LEU A 146 5.69 -5.19 2.74
C LEU A 146 6.57 -4.05 3.26
N GLU A 147 7.47 -4.34 4.20
CA GLU A 147 8.42 -3.37 4.73
C GLU A 147 9.31 -2.81 3.61
N ASP A 148 9.80 -3.68 2.73
CA ASP A 148 10.62 -3.33 1.57
C ASP A 148 9.88 -2.43 0.58
N LEU A 149 8.55 -2.52 0.52
CA LEU A 149 7.73 -1.67 -0.34
C LEU A 149 7.48 -0.30 0.32
N SER A 150 7.33 -0.26 1.65
CA SER A 150 7.00 0.95 2.40
C SER A 150 8.09 2.02 2.41
N GLU A 151 9.32 1.66 2.05
CA GLU A 151 10.43 2.61 1.92
C GLU A 151 10.32 3.48 0.66
N GLY A 152 9.45 3.13 -0.30
CA GLY A 152 9.13 3.93 -1.50
C GLY A 152 10.25 4.00 -2.55
N GLU A 153 11.50 3.72 -2.16
CA GLU A 153 12.67 3.79 -3.04
C GLU A 153 12.63 2.77 -4.19
N LYS A 154 11.94 1.64 -3.98
CA LYS A 154 11.88 0.52 -4.94
C LYS A 154 10.78 0.66 -5.99
N GLU A 155 9.82 1.56 -5.80
CA GLU A 155 8.71 1.73 -6.74
C GLU A 155 9.20 2.43 -8.02
N LEU A 156 9.00 1.75 -9.15
CA LEU A 156 9.34 2.28 -10.48
C LEU A 156 8.18 2.99 -11.14
N GLY A 157 6.95 2.59 -10.80
CA GLY A 157 5.77 3.08 -11.45
C GLY A 157 4.49 2.49 -10.90
N PHE A 158 3.40 3.23 -11.09
CA PHE A 158 2.06 2.89 -10.65
C PHE A 158 1.12 2.70 -11.84
N SER A 159 0.02 1.99 -11.62
CA SER A 159 -1.02 1.82 -12.63
C SER A 159 -1.78 3.15 -12.85
N ALA A 160 -1.72 3.68 -14.06
CA ALA A 160 -2.43 4.90 -14.45
C ALA A 160 -3.85 4.62 -14.97
N ALA A 161 -4.04 3.49 -15.64
CA ALA A 161 -5.33 3.03 -16.16
C ALA A 161 -5.31 1.51 -16.36
N TYR A 162 -6.47 0.88 -16.37
CA TYR A 162 -6.59 -0.52 -16.76
C TYR A 162 -7.97 -0.84 -17.37
N GLN A 163 -7.99 -1.85 -18.23
CA GLN A 163 -9.16 -2.41 -18.87
C GLN A 163 -9.15 -3.94 -18.72
N ILE A 164 -10.33 -4.52 -18.72
CA ILE A 164 -10.53 -5.96 -18.55
C ILE A 164 -11.06 -6.61 -19.80
N TRP A 165 -10.58 -7.81 -20.09
CA TRP A 165 -11.12 -8.61 -21.17
C TRP A 165 -12.44 -9.28 -20.76
N GLU A 166 -13.54 -8.82 -21.34
CA GLU A 166 -14.88 -9.37 -21.16
C GLU A 166 -15.57 -9.51 -22.52
N ASP A 167 -16.25 -10.64 -22.74
CA ASP A 167 -17.05 -10.90 -23.95
C ASP A 167 -16.31 -10.65 -25.29
N GLY A 168 -15.00 -10.86 -25.31
CA GLY A 168 -14.17 -10.73 -26.50
C GLY A 168 -13.64 -9.32 -26.79
N ALA A 169 -13.76 -8.39 -25.84
CA ALA A 169 -13.23 -7.04 -25.95
C ALA A 169 -12.61 -6.55 -24.62
N PHE A 170 -11.76 -5.53 -24.70
CA PHE A 170 -11.31 -4.80 -23.51
C PHE A 170 -12.33 -3.72 -23.16
N VAL A 171 -12.82 -3.73 -21.92
CA VAL A 171 -13.78 -2.77 -21.37
C VAL A 171 -13.22 -2.10 -20.12
N ASP A 172 -13.64 -0.86 -19.86
CA ASP A 172 -13.26 -0.17 -18.62
C ASP A 172 -13.90 -0.86 -17.41
N ASP A 173 -13.14 -1.06 -16.35
CA ASP A 173 -13.64 -1.71 -15.14
C ASP A 173 -14.65 -0.81 -14.41
N LYS A 174 -15.75 -1.43 -13.97
CA LYS A 174 -16.80 -0.79 -13.16
C LYS A 174 -16.91 -1.37 -11.75
N VAL A 175 -16.29 -2.53 -11.49
CA VAL A 175 -16.47 -3.32 -10.27
C VAL A 175 -15.28 -3.15 -9.33
N GLY A 176 -14.07 -2.91 -9.86
CA GLY A 176 -12.81 -2.75 -9.13
C GLY A 176 -12.23 -4.06 -8.60
N LYS A 177 -13.04 -5.12 -8.57
CA LYS A 177 -12.83 -6.34 -7.79
C LYS A 177 -13.10 -7.58 -8.63
N MET A 178 -12.08 -8.41 -8.82
CA MET A 178 -12.13 -9.53 -9.75
C MET A 178 -11.86 -10.87 -9.07
N PRO A 179 -12.72 -11.88 -9.31
CA PRO A 179 -12.43 -13.26 -8.97
C PRO A 179 -11.55 -13.91 -10.05
N GLY A 180 -10.86 -14.99 -9.68
CA GLY A 180 -10.24 -15.90 -10.64
C GLY A 180 -9.18 -15.29 -11.59
N SER A 181 -9.06 -15.92 -12.76
CA SER A 181 -8.11 -15.58 -13.81
C SER A 181 -8.65 -14.49 -14.72
N GLN A 182 -7.84 -13.48 -15.02
CA GLN A 182 -8.26 -12.33 -15.81
C GLN A 182 -7.20 -11.92 -16.83
N ARG A 183 -7.64 -11.57 -18.04
CA ARG A 183 -6.80 -10.85 -19.00
C ARG A 183 -7.03 -9.36 -18.85
N LEU A 184 -5.93 -8.62 -18.75
CA LEU A 184 -5.88 -7.20 -18.46
C LEU A 184 -5.09 -6.48 -19.54
N LYS A 185 -5.51 -5.25 -19.81
CA LYS A 185 -4.71 -4.24 -20.50
C LYS A 185 -4.46 -3.12 -19.50
N MET A 186 -3.21 -2.93 -19.08
CA MET A 186 -2.85 -1.99 -18.03
C MET A 186 -1.84 -0.97 -18.53
N THR A 187 -2.05 0.30 -18.22
CA THR A 187 -1.08 1.35 -18.50
C THR A 187 -0.34 1.72 -17.23
N PHE A 188 0.97 1.54 -17.21
CA PHE A 188 1.84 1.94 -16.10
C PHE A 188 2.53 3.27 -16.43
N ALA A 189 2.53 4.19 -15.47
CA ALA A 189 3.40 5.36 -15.48
C ALA A 189 4.73 4.98 -14.84
N VAL A 190 5.83 4.99 -15.61
CA VAL A 190 7.14 4.49 -15.18
C VAL A 190 8.16 5.61 -15.18
N LYS A 191 9.01 5.63 -14.15
CA LYS A 191 10.18 6.51 -14.07
C LYS A 191 11.05 6.36 -15.33
N PRO A 192 11.62 7.45 -15.86
CA PRO A 192 12.42 7.40 -17.08
C PRO A 192 13.70 6.57 -16.88
N ARG A 193 14.26 6.08 -18.01
CA ARG A 193 15.52 5.28 -18.08
C ARG A 193 15.47 3.90 -17.43
N ILE A 194 14.29 3.45 -17.03
CA ILE A 194 14.07 2.10 -16.54
C ILE A 194 13.82 1.15 -17.71
N GLN A 195 14.53 0.02 -17.74
CA GLN A 195 14.41 -1.01 -18.78
C GLN A 195 14.00 -2.38 -18.23
N ARG A 196 14.13 -2.61 -16.93
CA ARG A 196 13.77 -3.86 -16.27
C ARG A 196 13.12 -3.55 -14.92
N GLY A 197 12.24 -4.44 -14.51
CA GLY A 197 11.60 -4.38 -13.20
C GLY A 197 10.80 -5.64 -12.93
N TRP A 198 10.05 -5.60 -11.84
CA TRP A 198 9.15 -6.67 -11.41
C TRP A 198 7.73 -6.14 -11.37
N LEU A 199 6.82 -6.90 -11.99
CA LEU A 199 5.39 -6.75 -11.79
C LEU A 199 5.04 -7.40 -10.46
N GLN A 200 4.41 -6.63 -9.57
CA GLN A 200 4.11 -7.05 -8.22
C GLN A 200 2.68 -6.74 -7.82
N TYR A 201 2.16 -7.56 -6.92
CA TYR A 201 0.91 -7.31 -6.21
C TYR A 201 1.23 -7.33 -4.71
N TYR A 202 1.36 -6.14 -4.11
CA TYR A 202 1.89 -5.96 -2.76
C TYR A 202 3.28 -6.62 -2.57
N ASP A 203 3.41 -7.60 -1.68
CA ASP A 203 4.63 -8.38 -1.43
C ASP A 203 4.67 -9.70 -2.22
N GLN A 204 3.76 -9.90 -3.17
CA GLN A 204 3.77 -11.05 -4.08
C GLN A 204 4.40 -10.65 -5.43
N PRO A 205 5.66 -11.05 -5.69
CA PRO A 205 6.28 -10.82 -6.97
C PRO A 205 5.69 -11.79 -8.00
N LEU A 206 5.15 -11.25 -9.10
CA LEU A 206 4.47 -12.03 -10.12
C LEU A 206 5.43 -12.47 -11.22
N CYS A 207 6.08 -11.52 -11.88
CA CYS A 207 7.07 -11.81 -12.92
C CYS A 207 8.04 -10.65 -13.14
N GLU A 208 9.22 -10.99 -13.67
CA GLU A 208 10.15 -9.98 -14.19
C GLU A 208 9.65 -9.46 -15.55
N VAL A 209 9.80 -8.17 -15.80
CA VAL A 209 9.40 -7.52 -17.04
C VAL A 209 10.56 -6.73 -17.63
N SER A 210 10.68 -6.75 -18.97
CA SER A 210 11.63 -5.94 -19.73
C SER A 210 10.85 -4.89 -20.51
N LEU A 211 11.12 -3.62 -20.23
CA LEU A 211 10.49 -2.49 -20.89
C LEU A 211 11.25 -2.16 -22.18
N PRO A 212 10.54 -1.83 -23.28
CA PRO A 212 11.18 -1.36 -24.50
C PRO A 212 11.81 0.03 -24.29
N ASP A 213 12.78 0.39 -25.13
CA ASP A 213 13.36 1.74 -25.11
C ASP A 213 12.30 2.77 -25.51
N TRP A 214 12.08 3.76 -24.65
CA TRP A 214 11.12 4.83 -24.86
C TRP A 214 11.48 5.73 -26.05
N ARG A 215 12.76 5.80 -26.44
CA ARG A 215 13.22 6.73 -27.48
C ARG A 215 12.76 6.38 -28.90
N ILE A 216 12.07 5.26 -29.09
CA ILE A 216 11.77 4.69 -30.41
C ILE A 216 10.35 5.05 -30.90
N SER A 217 9.51 5.72 -30.10
CA SER A 217 8.13 6.12 -30.47
C SER A 217 8.03 7.53 -31.05
#